data_AF-A0A6M0CAN9-F1
#
_entry.id   AF-A0A6M0CAN9-F1
#
_cell.length_a   1.000
_cell.length_b   1.000
_cell.length_c   1.000
_cell.angle_alpha   90.00
_cell.angle_beta   90.00
_cell.angle_gamma   90.00
#
_symmetry.space_group_name_H-M   'P 1'
#
loop_
_entity.id
_entity.type
_entity.pdbx_description
1 polymer ?
#
loop_
_entity_poly.entity_id
_entity_poly.type
_entity_poly.pdbx_seq_one_letter_code
_entity_poly.pdbx_strand_id
1 'polypeptide(L)'
;MKQNPTSTSQEVLSANTSEIEELEQAIHQQVNEYRRSQNLPPLTLNSTISEEARIHSQNMADSNTLSHNGFKGRVEAIGETIPYRSAAENV
;
A
#
# COMPACT_ATOMS: atom_id res chain seq x y z
N MET A 1 -20.97 15.16 -35.69
CA MET A 1 -19.71 15.21 -34.90
C MET A 1 -19.68 13.96 -34.03
N LYS A 2 -18.75 13.02 -34.29
CA LYS A 2 -18.53 11.85 -33.44
C LYS A 2 -17.31 12.16 -32.57
N GLN A 3 -17.48 12.14 -31.25
CA GLN A 3 -16.38 12.25 -30.29
C GLN A 3 -15.55 10.96 -30.32
N ASN A 4 -14.23 11.09 -30.40
CA ASN A 4 -13.25 10.00 -30.36
C ASN A 4 -12.98 9.58 -28.89
N PRO A 5 -13.01 8.29 -28.54
CA PRO A 5 -12.58 7.83 -27.22
C PRO A 5 -11.17 7.23 -27.30
N THR A 6 -10.13 8.01 -27.06
CA THR A 6 -8.76 7.44 -26.98
C THR A 6 -7.84 8.15 -25.97
N SER A 7 -8.39 8.85 -24.97
CA SER A 7 -7.60 9.51 -23.92
C SER A 7 -7.87 9.00 -22.49
N THR A 8 -8.76 8.02 -22.31
CA THR A 8 -9.36 7.71 -21.00
C THR A 8 -8.54 6.73 -20.14
N SER A 9 -7.78 5.81 -20.71
CA SER A 9 -7.13 4.76 -19.91
C SER A 9 -5.96 5.25 -19.05
N GLN A 10 -5.19 6.23 -19.53
CA GLN A 10 -4.05 6.76 -18.76
C GLN A 10 -4.49 7.73 -17.66
N GLU A 11 -5.51 8.55 -17.90
CA GLU A 11 -6.06 9.47 -16.89
C GLU A 11 -6.76 8.72 -15.75
N VAL A 12 -7.53 7.66 -16.06
CA VAL A 12 -8.22 6.87 -15.03
C VAL A 12 -7.24 6.08 -14.15
N LEU A 13 -6.20 5.47 -14.74
CA LEU A 13 -5.16 4.78 -13.96
C LEU A 13 -4.38 5.76 -13.06
N SER A 14 -4.03 6.95 -13.58
CA SER A 14 -3.32 7.96 -12.79
C SER A 14 -4.17 8.54 -11.66
N ALA A 15 -5.47 8.74 -11.88
CA ALA A 15 -6.39 9.21 -10.84
C ALA A 15 -6.55 8.16 -9.72
N ASN A 16 -6.70 6.88 -10.08
CA ASN A 16 -6.80 5.79 -9.12
C ASN A 16 -5.54 5.65 -8.26
N THR A 17 -4.35 5.83 -8.83
CA THR A 17 -3.09 5.80 -8.06
C THR A 17 -3.03 6.95 -7.05
N SER A 18 -3.44 8.15 -7.46
CA SER A 18 -3.48 9.32 -6.55
C SER A 18 -4.42 9.09 -5.36
N GLU A 19 -5.62 8.56 -5.62
CA GLU A 19 -6.59 8.26 -4.56
C GLU A 19 -6.08 7.19 -3.58
N ILE A 20 -5.38 6.17 -4.08
CA ILE A 20 -4.77 5.13 -3.24
C ILE A 20 -3.64 5.72 -2.38
N GLU A 21 -2.78 6.57 -2.94
CA GLU A 21 -1.72 7.23 -2.18
C GLU A 21 -2.26 8.15 -1.08
N GLU A 22 -3.34 8.88 -1.36
CA GLU A 22 -4.04 9.69 -0.35
C GLU A 22 -4.61 8.83 0.78
N LEU A 23 -5.20 7.68 0.43
CA LEU A 23 -5.69 6.71 1.41
C LEU A 23 -4.56 6.12 2.28
N GLU A 24 -3.44 5.74 1.67
CA GLU A 24 -2.25 5.25 2.38
C GLU A 24 -1.72 6.28 3.39
N GLN A 25 -1.66 7.55 2.99
CA GLN A 25 -1.26 8.66 3.87
C GLN A 25 -2.25 8.85 5.03
N ALA A 26 -3.56 8.82 4.76
CA ALA A 26 -4.58 8.95 5.79
C ALA A 26 -4.56 7.80 6.80
N ILE A 27 -4.30 6.57 6.35
CA ILE A 27 -4.13 5.39 7.23
C ILE A 27 -2.86 5.56 8.08
N HIS A 28 -1.73 5.93 7.47
CA HIS A 28 -0.47 6.17 8.19
C HIS A 28 -0.60 7.24 9.27
N GLN A 29 -1.30 8.34 8.95
CA GLN A 29 -1.59 9.41 9.91
C GLN A 29 -2.38 8.88 11.10
N GLN A 30 -3.49 8.17 10.86
CA GLN A 30 -4.33 7.63 11.93
C GLN A 30 -3.58 6.61 12.81
N VAL A 31 -2.76 5.75 12.21
CA VAL A 31 -1.90 4.81 12.95
C VAL A 31 -0.94 5.59 13.86
N ASN A 32 -0.30 6.65 13.36
CA ASN A 32 0.61 7.46 14.15
C ASN A 32 -0.09 8.28 15.24
N GLU A 33 -1.31 8.76 15.00
CA GLU A 33 -2.15 9.39 16.02
C GLU A 33 -2.45 8.42 17.16
N TYR A 34 -2.83 7.18 16.83
CA TYR A 34 -3.03 6.14 17.82
C TYR A 34 -1.74 5.81 18.57
N ARG A 35 -0.60 5.63 17.88
CA ARG A 35 0.70 5.39 18.51
C ARG A 35 1.08 6.50 19.50
N ARG A 36 0.86 7.76 19.13
CA ARG A 36 1.07 8.92 20.01
C ARG A 36 0.19 8.84 21.25
N SER A 37 -1.08 8.44 21.12
CA SER A 37 -1.97 8.23 22.28
C SER A 37 -1.46 7.15 23.25
N GLN A 38 -0.66 6.20 22.75
CA GLN A 38 -0.03 5.14 23.52
C GLN A 38 1.42 5.48 23.95
N ASN A 39 1.86 6.73 23.80
CA ASN A 39 3.24 7.18 24.07
C ASN A 39 4.32 6.42 23.27
N LEU A 40 4.00 5.97 22.06
CA LEU A 40 4.93 5.30 21.15
C LEU A 40 5.47 6.28 20.10
N PRO A 41 6.73 6.12 19.64
CA PRO A 41 7.29 6.95 18.58
C PRO A 41 6.53 6.74 17.25
N PRO A 42 6.41 7.77 16.40
CA PRO A 42 5.77 7.61 15.09
C PRO A 42 6.56 6.67 14.18
N LEU A 43 5.85 6.01 13.26
CA LEU A 43 6.42 5.26 12.15
C LEU A 43 6.62 6.19 10.94
N THR A 44 7.58 5.87 10.09
CA THR A 44 7.78 6.53 8.79
C THR A 44 7.14 5.68 7.70
N LEU A 45 6.33 6.31 6.84
CA LEU A 45 5.79 5.65 5.65
C LEU A 45 6.92 5.49 4.62
N ASN A 46 7.03 4.31 4.01
CA ASN A 46 8.06 3.99 3.04
C ASN A 46 7.41 3.49 1.74
N SER A 47 7.73 4.11 0.61
CA SER A 47 7.10 3.83 -0.67
C SER A 47 7.36 2.40 -1.18
N THR A 48 8.52 1.82 -0.93
CA THR A 48 8.83 0.43 -1.30
C THR A 48 7.94 -0.55 -0.51
N ILE A 49 7.70 -0.28 0.77
CA ILE A 49 6.78 -1.09 1.58
C ILE A 49 5.33 -0.89 1.12
N SER A 50 4.92 0.36 0.83
CA SER A 50 3.59 0.66 0.30
C SER A 50 3.31 -0.07 -1.02
N GLU A 51 4.28 -0.15 -1.92
CA GLU A 51 4.12 -0.85 -3.20
C GLU A 51 3.80 -2.33 -3.00
N GLU A 52 4.57 -3.03 -2.16
CA GLU A 52 4.33 -4.44 -1.85
C GLU A 52 2.96 -4.65 -1.15
N ALA A 53 2.56 -3.73 -0.27
CA ALA A 53 1.26 -3.76 0.38
C ALA A 53 0.09 -3.54 -0.60
N ARG A 54 0.27 -2.65 -1.59
CA ARG A 54 -0.70 -2.37 -2.65
C ARG A 54 -0.88 -3.59 -3.56
N ILE A 55 0.22 -4.17 -4.01
CA ILE A 55 0.21 -5.42 -4.79
C ILE A 55 -0.49 -6.53 -4.00
N HIS A 56 -0.20 -6.68 -2.70
CA HIS A 56 -0.86 -7.68 -1.87
C HIS A 56 -2.38 -7.44 -1.76
N SER A 57 -2.80 -6.19 -1.54
CA SER A 57 -4.21 -5.82 -1.45
C SER A 57 -4.96 -6.10 -2.75
N GLN A 58 -4.34 -5.78 -3.90
CA GLN A 58 -4.91 -6.12 -5.22
C GLN A 58 -5.05 -7.63 -5.40
N ASN A 59 -4.03 -8.41 -5.04
CA ASN A 59 -4.09 -9.87 -5.12
C ASN A 59 -5.19 -10.47 -4.23
N MET A 60 -5.43 -9.90 -3.03
CA MET A 60 -6.53 -10.31 -2.16
C MET A 60 -7.89 -9.98 -2.77
N ALA A 61 -8.03 -8.81 -3.40
CA ALA A 61 -9.24 -8.42 -4.11
C ALA A 61 -9.52 -9.36 -5.32
N ASP A 62 -8.51 -9.62 -6.14
CA ASP A 62 -8.62 -10.48 -7.33
C ASP A 62 -8.96 -11.94 -6.97
N SER A 63 -8.43 -12.43 -5.85
CA SER A 63 -8.71 -13.78 -5.34
C SER A 63 -9.91 -13.86 -4.40
N ASN A 64 -10.55 -12.72 -4.09
CA ASN A 64 -11.65 -12.59 -3.15
C ASN A 64 -11.39 -13.29 -1.79
N THR A 65 -10.15 -13.19 -1.30
CA THR A 65 -9.68 -13.88 -0.09
C THR A 65 -8.76 -12.96 0.72
N LEU A 66 -9.06 -12.76 2.00
CA LEU A 66 -8.15 -12.13 2.96
C LEU A 66 -7.18 -13.17 3.52
N SER A 67 -5.88 -12.95 3.36
CA SER A 67 -4.88 -13.94 3.75
C SER A 67 -3.48 -13.33 3.85
N HIS A 68 -2.68 -13.80 4.80
CA HIS A 68 -1.24 -13.50 4.89
C HIS A 68 -0.37 -14.37 3.97
N ASN A 69 -0.96 -15.12 3.04
CA ASN A 69 -0.20 -15.98 2.13
C ASN A 69 0.84 -15.17 1.34
N GLY A 70 2.06 -15.72 1.24
CA GLY A 70 3.17 -15.06 0.57
C GLY A 70 3.89 -13.97 1.39
N PHE A 71 3.50 -13.73 2.65
CA PHE A 71 4.10 -12.70 3.50
C PHE A 71 5.63 -12.75 3.55
N LYS A 72 6.23 -13.93 3.74
CA LYS A 72 7.70 -14.09 3.77
C LYS A 72 8.37 -13.59 2.49
N GLY A 73 7.79 -13.89 1.32
CA GLY A 73 8.33 -13.47 0.04
C GLY A 73 8.28 -11.95 -0.14
N ARG A 74 7.18 -11.30 0.26
CA ARG A 74 7.07 -9.83 0.24
C ARG A 74 8.09 -9.17 1.16
N VAL A 75 8.30 -9.71 2.37
CA VAL A 75 9.30 -9.21 3.31
C VAL A 75 10.73 -9.39 2.77
N GLU A 76 11.01 -10.51 2.09
CA GLU A 76 12.29 -10.74 1.43
C GLU A 76 12.55 -9.72 0.31
N ALA A 77 11.54 -9.42 -0.52
CA ALA A 77 11.62 -8.41 -1.58
C ALA A 77 11.91 -7.00 -1.01
N ILE A 78 11.21 -6.60 0.06
CA ILE A 78 11.51 -5.35 0.80
C ILE A 78 12.96 -5.36 1.30
N GLY A 79 13.43 -6.50 1.79
CA GLY A 79 14.77 -6.71 2.33
C GLY A 79 15.92 -6.50 1.35
N GLU A 80 15.65 -6.53 0.04
CA GLU A 80 16.66 -6.25 -0.99
C GLU A 80 17.14 -4.79 -0.95
N THR A 81 16.30 -3.88 -0.43
CA THR A 81 16.58 -2.44 -0.41
C THR A 81 16.55 -1.85 1.01
N ILE A 82 15.79 -2.45 1.92
CA ILE A 82 15.58 -1.94 3.28
C ILE A 82 16.05 -3.00 4.28
N PRO A 83 17.21 -2.80 4.95
CA PRO A 83 17.64 -3.67 6.02
C PRO A 83 16.60 -3.73 7.14
N TYR A 84 16.24 -4.94 7.58
CA TYR A 84 15.27 -5.14 8.65
C TYR A 84 15.73 -6.22 9.64
N ARG A 85 15.18 -6.16 10.86
CA ARG A 85 15.37 -7.19 11.90
C ARG A 85 14.14 -8.07 12.13
N SER A 86 12.97 -7.53 11.83
CA SER A 86 11.67 -8.16 12.04
C SER A 86 10.63 -7.44 11.17
N ALA A 87 9.60 -8.17 10.75
CA ALA A 87 8.46 -7.63 10.00
C ALA A 87 7.15 -8.26 10.51
N ALA A 88 6.05 -7.55 10.32
CA ALA A 88 4.69 -8.01 10.62
C ALA A 88 3.71 -7.37 9.63
N GLU A 89 2.52 -7.94 9.49
CA GLU A 89 1.47 -7.50 8.56
C GLU A 89 0.10 -7.55 9.24
N ASN A 90 -0.74 -6.55 8.95
CA ASN A 90 -2.16 -6.53 9.30
C ASN A 90 -2.96 -6.47 7.99
N VAL A 91 -3.97 -7.34 7.83
CA VAL A 91 -4.95 -7.35 6.73
C VAL A 91 -6.36 -7.54 7.27
#